data_AF-A0A1T3CFL3-F1
#
_entry.id   AF-A0A1T3CFL3-F1
#
_cell.length_a   1.000
_cell.length_b   1.000
_cell.length_c   1.000
_cell.angle_alpha   90.00
_cell.angle_beta   90.00
_cell.angle_gamma   90.00
#
_symmetry.space_group_name_H-M   'P 1'
#
loop_
_entity.id
_entity.type
_entity.pdbx_description
1 polymer ?
#
loop_
_entity_poly.entity_id
_entity_poly.type
_entity_poly.pdbx_seq_one_letter_code
_entity_poly.pdbx_strand_id
1 'polypeptide(L)'
;MAELSSNWKKLQAQLKAEAASKPSTKRKAEEQLQSSLRKKPFETSKNKASNPLNRKDKLPVRRMGGVQSSPAIDKPKQTPSPSLAIWAEDHGVSAEDLAEAYGLGVKGNSLMFASTKDKVNHGLTNGLEIGKYVAIDCEMVGVGPGGHESALARISIVDFHGRQVYDSYVKPKERVTNWRTAVSGISQKEMRFARDFDEVQKEVSDILRDRILIGHDIKHDLDALKLSHSLKNIRDTAKYPAFKKYGHGRKPALKILAKEILGIEIQSGPHSSTEDARATMLLFRKHKSGFDMDHVNRFAPKQPVNAGASRLKKKTKKK
;
A
#
# COMPACT_ATOMS: atom_id res chain seq x y z
N MET A 1 40.60 -6.38 -7.06
CA MET A 1 40.46 -5.25 -6.12
C MET A 1 39.92 -4.07 -6.91
N ALA A 2 38.63 -3.75 -6.79
CA ALA A 2 38.01 -2.66 -7.54
C ALA A 2 38.14 -1.37 -6.73
N GLU A 3 38.86 -0.39 -7.26
CA GLU A 3 39.06 0.89 -6.61
C GLU A 3 37.75 1.69 -6.55
N LEU A 4 37.37 2.10 -5.34
CA LEU A 4 36.23 2.97 -5.09
C LEU A 4 36.45 4.31 -5.80
N SER A 5 35.46 4.69 -6.63
CA SER A 5 35.35 5.95 -7.37
C SER A 5 35.84 7.14 -6.54
N SER A 6 36.69 7.95 -7.15
CA SER A 6 37.32 9.17 -6.60
C SER A 6 36.32 10.18 -6.02
N ASN A 7 35.05 10.13 -6.43
CA ASN A 7 34.00 10.95 -5.84
C ASN A 7 33.57 10.50 -4.44
N TRP A 8 33.63 9.20 -4.13
CA TRP A 8 33.29 8.69 -2.80
C TRP A 8 34.30 9.13 -1.73
N LYS A 9 35.59 9.18 -2.09
CA LYS A 9 36.65 9.65 -1.19
C LYS A 9 36.50 11.15 -0.88
N LYS A 10 36.06 11.96 -1.86
CA LYS A 10 35.80 13.39 -1.66
C LYS A 10 34.62 13.62 -0.70
N LEU A 11 33.54 12.85 -0.84
CA LEU A 11 32.38 12.94 0.04
C LEU A 11 32.71 12.56 1.49
N GLN A 12 33.52 11.51 1.71
CA GLN A 12 33.97 11.16 3.06
C GLN A 12 34.85 12.23 3.71
N ALA A 13 35.67 12.93 2.93
CA ALA A 13 36.49 14.02 3.45
C ALA A 13 35.64 15.22 3.90
N GLN A 14 34.58 15.57 3.16
CA GLN A 14 33.63 16.61 3.55
C GLN A 14 32.87 16.27 4.83
N LEU A 15 32.37 15.04 4.96
CA LEU A 15 31.64 14.61 6.16
C LEU A 15 32.51 14.63 7.43
N LYS A 16 33.81 14.31 7.29
CA LYS A 16 34.75 14.39 8.41
C LYS A 16 35.09 15.84 8.79
N ALA A 17 35.23 16.72 7.81
CA ALA A 17 35.46 18.15 8.06
C ALA A 17 34.27 18.80 8.77
N GLU A 18 33.05 18.42 8.41
CA GLU A 18 31.83 18.95 9.03
C GLU A 18 31.64 18.46 10.47
N ALA A 19 32.00 17.21 10.76
CA ALA A 19 31.98 16.66 12.11
C ALA A 19 32.97 17.34 13.08
N ALA A 20 34.06 17.91 12.57
CA ALA A 20 35.05 18.64 13.37
C ALA A 20 34.61 20.08 13.73
N SER A 21 33.51 20.58 13.16
CA SER A 21 33.12 22.00 13.24
C SER A 21 31.99 22.32 14.24
N LYS A 22 31.48 21.35 15.01
CA LYS A 22 30.41 21.59 16.00
C LYS A 22 30.93 21.51 17.45
N PRO A 23 30.78 22.56 18.27
CA PRO A 23 31.12 22.50 19.70
C PRO A 23 30.07 21.68 20.47
N SER A 24 30.55 20.75 21.28
CA SER A 24 29.74 19.88 22.14
C SER A 24 29.22 20.62 23.38
N THR A 25 27.93 20.95 23.42
CA THR A 25 27.26 21.31 24.69
C THR A 25 26.92 20.04 25.47
N LYS A 26 27.81 19.65 26.40
CA LYS A 26 27.50 18.71 27.49
C LYS A 26 26.57 19.40 28.49
N ARG A 27 25.38 18.84 28.74
CA ARG A 27 24.66 19.07 30.01
C ARG A 27 24.56 17.75 30.77
N LYS A 28 25.13 17.80 31.97
CA LYS A 28 25.20 16.78 33.01
C LYS A 28 23.87 16.81 33.78
N ALA A 29 23.20 15.68 33.96
CA ALA A 29 22.06 15.56 34.86
C ALA A 29 22.50 14.68 36.05
N GLU A 30 22.47 15.29 37.23
CA GLU A 30 22.80 14.67 38.52
C GLU A 30 21.51 14.18 39.17
N GLU A 31 21.64 13.05 39.85
CA GLU A 31 20.60 12.24 40.49
C GLU A 31 20.43 12.68 41.95
N GLN A 32 19.20 12.93 42.40
CA GLN A 32 18.87 12.94 43.85
C GLN A 32 17.50 12.30 44.12
N LEU A 33 17.48 11.57 45.22
CA LEU A 33 16.60 10.48 45.64
C LEU A 33 15.42 10.94 46.53
N GLN A 34 14.48 9.99 46.75
CA GLN A 34 13.55 9.84 47.91
C GLN A 34 12.24 10.68 47.90
N SER A 35 11.05 10.21 48.31
CA SER A 35 10.61 8.94 48.93
C SER A 35 9.05 8.86 49.04
N SER A 36 8.50 7.67 48.76
CA SER A 36 7.45 6.90 49.49
C SER A 36 6.05 7.45 49.87
N LEU A 37 5.08 6.50 49.85
CA LEU A 37 3.75 6.40 50.51
C LEU A 37 2.56 7.00 49.72
N ARG A 38 1.37 6.39 49.54
CA ARG A 38 0.70 5.21 50.14
C ARG A 38 -0.49 4.78 49.24
N LYS A 39 -1.00 3.57 49.50
CA LYS A 39 -2.02 2.78 48.78
C LYS A 39 -3.49 3.10 49.16
N LYS A 40 -4.37 3.01 48.12
CA LYS A 40 -5.69 2.29 48.02
C LYS A 40 -6.96 2.84 48.74
N PRO A 41 -8.19 2.33 48.45
CA PRO A 41 -8.81 1.85 47.19
C PRO A 41 -10.34 2.16 47.03
N PHE A 42 -10.94 1.64 45.94
CA PHE A 42 -12.37 1.22 45.76
C PHE A 42 -13.42 2.36 45.65
N GLU A 43 -14.52 2.31 44.89
CA GLU A 43 -15.43 1.20 44.53
C GLU A 43 -16.32 1.58 43.31
N THR A 44 -16.98 0.55 42.77
CA THR A 44 -17.87 0.43 41.61
C THR A 44 -19.24 1.15 41.70
N SER A 45 -19.87 1.50 40.55
CA SER A 45 -21.22 0.97 40.16
C SER A 45 -21.88 1.61 38.92
N LYS A 46 -22.28 0.72 37.99
CA LYS A 46 -23.54 0.57 37.24
C LYS A 46 -24.31 1.77 36.61
N ASN A 47 -24.46 1.68 35.27
CA ASN A 47 -25.64 1.86 34.40
C ASN A 47 -26.94 2.49 34.98
N LYS A 48 -27.50 3.49 34.27
CA LYS A 48 -28.78 3.39 33.52
C LYS A 48 -29.13 4.68 32.75
N ALA A 49 -29.89 4.47 31.68
CA ALA A 49 -30.35 5.41 30.66
C ALA A 49 -31.44 6.41 31.12
N SER A 50 -31.61 7.51 30.38
CA SER A 50 -32.92 8.00 29.89
C SER A 50 -32.78 9.22 28.96
N ASN A 51 -33.82 9.39 28.14
CA ASN A 51 -33.96 10.16 26.91
C ASN A 51 -34.06 11.70 27.10
N PRO A 52 -34.07 12.48 25.99
CA PRO A 52 -33.85 13.93 25.97
C PRO A 52 -35.16 14.73 26.10
N LEU A 53 -35.06 15.97 26.58
CA LEU A 53 -36.10 16.98 26.42
C LEU A 53 -35.51 18.34 26.01
N ASN A 54 -36.17 18.88 24.99
CA ASN A 54 -35.96 20.09 24.24
C ASN A 54 -36.37 21.33 25.05
N ARG A 55 -35.59 22.43 25.03
CA ARG A 55 -36.15 23.78 25.16
C ARG A 55 -35.20 24.88 24.67
N LYS A 56 -35.84 25.82 23.99
CA LYS A 56 -35.34 26.91 23.16
C LYS A 56 -34.82 28.13 23.93
N ASP A 57 -34.04 28.91 23.19
CA ASP A 57 -33.86 30.37 23.20
C ASP A 57 -33.31 31.07 24.45
N LYS A 58 -32.13 31.71 24.27
CA LYS A 58 -31.96 33.18 24.28
C LYS A 58 -30.46 33.56 24.17
N LEU A 59 -30.12 34.34 23.14
CA LEU A 59 -28.99 35.29 23.20
C LEU A 59 -29.42 36.46 24.09
N PRO A 60 -28.50 37.10 24.84
CA PRO A 60 -28.08 38.41 24.33
C PRO A 60 -26.67 38.91 24.74
N VAL A 61 -26.28 39.98 24.04
CA VAL A 61 -25.34 41.07 24.40
C VAL A 61 -23.83 40.83 24.26
N ARG A 62 -23.27 41.57 23.30
CA ARG A 62 -21.86 41.92 23.16
C ARG A 62 -21.37 42.72 24.36
N ARG A 63 -20.23 42.34 24.93
CA ARG A 63 -19.37 43.22 25.73
C ARG A 63 -17.96 43.17 25.15
N MET A 64 -17.48 44.32 24.68
CA MET A 64 -16.11 44.55 24.22
C MET A 64 -15.19 44.66 25.44
N GLY A 65 -13.98 44.08 25.34
CA GLY A 65 -12.87 44.35 26.26
C GLY A 65 -12.40 43.12 27.03
N GLY A 66 -11.22 42.61 26.67
CA GLY A 66 -10.54 41.54 27.40
C GLY A 66 -9.52 40.83 26.54
N VAL A 67 -8.31 41.39 26.43
CA VAL A 67 -7.15 40.69 25.90
C VAL A 67 -6.83 39.53 26.86
N GLN A 68 -7.14 38.31 26.44
CA GLN A 68 -6.70 37.08 27.11
C GLN A 68 -6.28 36.11 26.01
N SER A 69 -4.97 36.00 25.81
CA SER A 69 -4.33 34.98 25.00
C SER A 69 -4.69 33.60 25.53
N SER A 70 -5.47 32.83 24.76
CA SER A 70 -5.62 31.39 24.99
C SER A 70 -4.39 30.68 24.44
N PRO A 71 -3.85 29.63 25.10
CA PRO A 71 -2.80 28.83 24.51
C PRO A 71 -3.44 28.06 23.35
N ALA A 72 -3.07 28.43 22.13
CA ALA A 72 -3.27 27.57 20.99
C ALA A 72 -2.50 26.27 21.30
N ILE A 73 -3.23 25.18 21.53
CA ILE A 73 -2.68 23.85 21.28
C ILE A 73 -2.60 23.77 19.76
N ASP A 74 -1.53 24.36 19.22
CA ASP A 74 -1.13 24.20 17.83
C ASP A 74 -0.79 22.72 17.66
N LYS A 75 -1.77 21.95 17.18
CA LYS A 75 -1.44 20.76 16.43
C LYS A 75 -0.76 21.28 15.16
N PRO A 76 0.53 20.99 14.93
CA PRO A 76 1.20 21.53 13.77
C PRO A 76 0.49 20.96 12.53
N LYS A 77 -0.18 21.83 11.76
CA LYS A 77 -0.47 21.54 10.36
C LYS A 77 0.88 21.60 9.66
N GLN A 78 1.59 20.48 9.64
CA GLN A 78 2.85 20.36 8.94
C GLN A 78 2.52 20.43 7.44
N THR A 79 2.63 21.62 6.87
CA THR A 79 2.60 21.83 5.42
C THR A 79 4.04 21.77 4.93
N PRO A 80 4.28 21.28 3.69
CA PRO A 80 5.63 21.30 3.15
C PRO A 80 6.13 22.75 3.05
N SER A 81 7.40 22.97 3.37
CA SER A 81 8.05 24.28 3.19
C SER A 81 7.88 24.76 1.75
N PRO A 82 7.67 26.07 1.49
CA PRO A 82 7.59 26.61 0.12
C PRO A 82 8.78 26.21 -0.77
N SER A 83 9.98 26.10 -0.20
CA SER A 83 11.18 25.64 -0.89
C SER A 83 11.11 24.18 -1.36
N LEU A 84 10.40 23.33 -0.61
CA LEU A 84 10.23 21.92 -0.92
C LEU A 84 9.17 21.73 -2.02
N ALA A 85 8.09 22.50 -1.97
CA ALA A 85 7.04 22.47 -2.98
C ALA A 85 7.57 22.92 -4.36
N ILE A 86 8.37 23.99 -4.39
CA ILE A 86 9.03 24.47 -5.62
C ILE A 86 10.01 23.42 -6.17
N TRP A 87 10.81 22.79 -5.30
CA TRP A 87 11.71 21.70 -5.72
C TRP A 87 10.93 20.54 -6.34
N ALA A 88 9.81 20.14 -5.74
CA ALA A 88 9.03 19.03 -6.24
C ALA A 88 8.37 19.34 -7.59
N GLU A 89 7.81 20.54 -7.77
CA GLU A 89 7.25 20.97 -9.05
C GLU A 89 8.30 20.94 -10.18
N ASP A 90 9.52 21.43 -9.91
CA ASP A 90 10.63 21.43 -10.87
C ASP A 90 11.09 20.01 -11.25
N HIS A 91 10.86 19.03 -10.37
CA HIS A 91 11.21 17.63 -10.58
C HIS A 91 10.00 16.75 -10.96
N GLY A 92 8.85 17.36 -11.27
CA GLY A 92 7.62 16.64 -11.60
C GLY A 92 7.06 15.78 -10.46
N VAL A 93 7.50 16.02 -9.22
CA VAL A 93 6.99 15.40 -8.00
C VAL A 93 5.77 16.21 -7.55
N SER A 94 4.63 15.55 -7.41
CA SER A 94 3.43 16.26 -6.98
C SER A 94 3.52 16.66 -5.50
N ALA A 95 2.83 17.74 -5.12
CA ALA A 95 2.74 18.16 -3.73
C ALA A 95 2.15 17.05 -2.84
N GLU A 96 1.32 16.18 -3.43
CA GLU A 96 0.74 14.99 -2.80
C GLU A 96 1.79 13.90 -2.55
N ASP A 97 2.64 13.61 -3.53
CA ASP A 97 3.74 12.64 -3.39
C ASP A 97 4.73 13.08 -2.31
N LEU A 98 5.00 14.38 -2.24
CA LEU A 98 5.75 14.99 -1.14
C LEU A 98 5.02 14.84 0.20
N ALA A 99 3.74 15.20 0.27
CA ALA A 99 2.98 15.12 1.51
C ALA A 99 2.88 13.67 2.04
N GLU A 100 2.79 12.69 1.13
CA GLU A 100 2.84 11.28 1.48
C GLU A 100 4.24 10.86 1.95
N ALA A 101 5.30 11.23 1.22
CA ALA A 101 6.69 10.90 1.58
C ALA A 101 7.08 11.43 2.97
N TYR A 102 6.59 12.62 3.32
CA TYR A 102 6.85 13.25 4.62
C TYR A 102 5.77 12.96 5.67
N GLY A 103 4.76 12.14 5.36
CA GLY A 103 3.71 11.77 6.30
C GLY A 103 2.90 12.97 6.82
N LEU A 104 2.80 14.04 6.04
CA LEU A 104 2.22 15.34 6.40
C LEU A 104 0.68 15.32 6.55
N GLY A 105 0.09 14.13 6.65
CA GLY A 105 -1.32 13.96 6.98
C GLY A 105 -2.26 14.44 5.88
N VAL A 106 -2.24 13.77 4.73
CA VAL A 106 -3.34 13.87 3.75
C VAL A 106 -4.59 13.28 4.41
N LYS A 107 -5.43 14.13 4.99
CA LYS A 107 -6.73 13.78 5.60
C LYS A 107 -7.81 13.48 4.56
N GLY A 108 -7.46 12.74 3.51
CA GLY A 108 -8.39 12.18 2.56
C GLY A 108 -7.87 10.85 2.07
N ASN A 109 -8.77 9.90 1.80
CA ASN A 109 -8.40 8.59 1.30
C ASN A 109 -7.52 8.78 0.05
N SER A 110 -6.24 8.38 0.11
CA SER A 110 -5.30 8.45 -1.03
C SER A 110 -5.88 7.80 -2.30
N LEU A 111 -6.81 6.86 -2.11
CA LEU A 111 -7.58 6.16 -3.14
C LEU A 111 -8.56 7.09 -3.90
N MET A 112 -9.13 8.11 -3.23
CA MET A 112 -10.12 9.03 -3.80
C MET A 112 -9.50 10.10 -4.70
N PHE A 113 -8.29 10.59 -4.38
CA PHE A 113 -7.67 11.66 -5.18
C PHE A 113 -7.16 11.17 -6.54
N ALA A 114 -6.62 9.94 -6.59
CA ALA A 114 -6.22 9.31 -7.84
C ALA A 114 -7.41 9.01 -8.78
N SER A 115 -8.64 8.97 -8.27
CA SER A 115 -9.85 8.63 -9.04
C SER A 115 -10.31 9.74 -10.00
N THR A 116 -10.02 11.00 -9.67
CA THR A 116 -10.54 12.16 -10.41
C THR A 116 -10.04 12.27 -11.86
N LYS A 117 -8.90 11.64 -12.18
CA LYS A 117 -8.30 11.67 -13.52
C LYS A 117 -8.49 10.35 -14.29
N ASP A 118 -9.20 9.39 -13.71
CA ASP A 118 -9.38 8.07 -14.32
C ASP A 118 -10.27 8.16 -15.55
N LYS A 119 -9.86 7.45 -16.59
CA LYS A 119 -10.62 7.35 -17.83
C LYS A 119 -10.97 5.89 -18.07
N VAL A 120 -12.25 5.57 -17.91
CA VAL A 120 -12.75 4.21 -18.10
C VAL A 120 -12.49 3.77 -19.53
N ASN A 121 -11.94 2.56 -19.69
CA ASN A 121 -11.65 1.94 -20.98
C ASN A 121 -10.70 2.73 -21.89
N HIS A 122 -9.85 3.61 -21.34
CA HIS A 122 -8.94 4.44 -22.12
C HIS A 122 -7.73 3.67 -22.69
N GLY A 123 -7.46 2.45 -22.22
CA GLY A 123 -6.26 1.71 -22.57
C GLY A 123 -5.07 2.29 -21.83
N LEU A 124 -3.91 2.40 -22.50
CA LEU A 124 -2.70 2.96 -21.90
C LEU A 124 -2.82 4.47 -21.66
N THR A 125 -2.40 4.92 -20.49
CA THR A 125 -2.34 6.34 -20.14
C THR A 125 -1.06 6.97 -20.70
N ASN A 126 -1.21 7.92 -21.61
CA ASN A 126 -0.09 8.61 -22.25
C ASN A 126 0.59 9.60 -21.30
N GLY A 127 1.90 9.77 -21.44
CA GLY A 127 2.69 10.73 -20.65
C GLY A 127 2.94 10.33 -19.19
N LEU A 128 2.63 9.09 -18.82
CA LEU A 128 2.92 8.55 -17.50
C LEU A 128 4.16 7.65 -17.57
N GLU A 129 5.21 8.03 -16.84
CA GLU A 129 6.37 7.16 -16.65
C GLU A 129 6.01 6.02 -15.68
N ILE A 130 5.94 4.80 -16.22
CA ILE A 130 5.61 3.62 -15.42
C ILE A 130 6.84 3.23 -14.60
N GLY A 131 6.70 3.23 -13.28
CA GLY A 131 7.74 2.85 -12.33
C GLY A 131 7.92 1.34 -12.17
N LYS A 132 8.89 0.94 -11.34
CA LYS A 132 9.25 -0.48 -11.11
C LYS A 132 8.10 -1.36 -10.63
N TYR A 133 7.14 -0.79 -9.91
CA TYR A 133 6.03 -1.51 -9.27
C TYR A 133 4.73 -1.16 -9.97
N VAL A 134 3.96 -2.18 -10.29
CA VAL A 134 2.61 -2.04 -10.86
C VAL A 134 1.66 -2.98 -10.11
N ALA A 135 0.46 -2.51 -9.82
CA ALA A 135 -0.61 -3.35 -9.29
C ALA A 135 -1.66 -3.58 -10.35
N ILE A 136 -2.25 -4.77 -10.35
CA ILE A 136 -3.25 -5.21 -11.31
C ILE A 136 -4.44 -5.81 -10.58
N ASP A 137 -5.61 -5.64 -11.18
CA ASP A 137 -6.81 -6.39 -10.82
C ASP A 137 -7.68 -6.60 -12.09
N CYS A 138 -8.34 -7.75 -12.17
CA CYS A 138 -9.19 -8.13 -13.28
C CYS A 138 -10.61 -8.43 -12.82
N GLU A 139 -11.58 -8.00 -13.62
CA GLU A 139 -12.97 -8.49 -13.52
C GLU A 139 -13.20 -9.60 -14.55
N MET A 140 -13.90 -10.63 -14.11
CA MET A 140 -14.19 -11.81 -14.93
C MET A 140 -15.69 -12.05 -15.09
N VAL A 141 -16.06 -12.56 -16.25
CA VAL A 141 -17.39 -13.06 -16.58
C VAL A 141 -17.35 -14.59 -16.73
N GLY A 142 -18.51 -15.23 -16.64
CA GLY A 142 -18.71 -16.64 -16.86
C GLY A 142 -18.87 -17.00 -18.34
N VAL A 143 -18.09 -17.98 -18.80
CA VAL A 143 -18.18 -18.59 -20.14
C VAL A 143 -18.39 -20.11 -20.02
N GLY A 144 -18.65 -20.75 -21.16
CA GLY A 144 -18.90 -22.19 -21.22
C GLY A 144 -20.25 -22.63 -20.63
N PRO A 145 -20.53 -23.95 -20.62
CA PRO A 145 -21.75 -24.51 -20.04
C PRO A 145 -21.89 -24.12 -18.56
N GLY A 146 -23.01 -23.48 -18.20
CA GLY A 146 -23.28 -23.04 -16.83
C GLY A 146 -22.49 -21.80 -16.37
N GLY A 147 -21.59 -21.23 -17.19
CA GLY A 147 -20.86 -20.01 -16.85
C GLY A 147 -19.87 -20.15 -15.71
N HIS A 148 -19.36 -21.38 -15.49
CA HIS A 148 -18.42 -21.69 -14.41
C HIS A 148 -16.99 -21.26 -14.74
N GLU A 149 -16.60 -21.34 -16.01
CA GLU A 149 -15.29 -20.91 -16.48
C GLU A 149 -15.20 -19.39 -16.46
N SER A 150 -14.09 -18.85 -15.97
CA SER A 150 -13.91 -17.40 -15.83
C SER A 150 -13.09 -16.87 -17.01
N ALA A 151 -13.65 -15.88 -17.71
CA ALA A 151 -12.97 -15.17 -18.79
C ALA A 151 -12.80 -13.69 -18.45
N LEU A 152 -11.66 -13.11 -18.85
CA LEU A 152 -11.35 -11.70 -18.63
C LEU A 152 -12.39 -10.79 -19.31
N ALA A 153 -12.90 -9.82 -18.56
CA ALA A 153 -13.87 -8.84 -19.06
C ALA A 153 -13.47 -7.39 -18.79
N ARG A 154 -12.69 -7.12 -17.76
CA ARG A 154 -12.05 -5.82 -17.52
C ARG A 154 -10.71 -6.02 -16.84
N ILE A 155 -9.77 -5.14 -17.11
CA ILE A 155 -8.48 -5.08 -16.44
C ILE A 155 -8.15 -3.64 -16.08
N SER A 156 -7.60 -3.44 -14.89
CA SER A 156 -7.00 -2.18 -14.45
C SER A 156 -5.58 -2.41 -13.97
N ILE A 157 -4.67 -1.50 -14.33
CA ILE A 157 -3.30 -1.45 -13.83
C ILE A 157 -3.05 -0.06 -13.26
N VAL A 158 -2.43 0.00 -12.09
CA VAL A 158 -2.01 1.25 -11.45
C VAL A 158 -0.52 1.22 -11.11
N ASP A 159 0.09 2.41 -11.05
CA ASP A 159 1.49 2.56 -10.67
C ASP A 159 1.68 2.51 -9.15
N PHE A 160 2.92 2.70 -8.69
CA PHE A 160 3.26 2.74 -7.27
C PHE A 160 2.50 3.80 -6.48
N HIS A 161 2.07 4.90 -7.11
CA HIS A 161 1.34 6.00 -6.48
C HIS A 161 -0.18 5.81 -6.56
N GLY A 162 -0.63 4.74 -7.23
CA GLY A 162 -2.04 4.47 -7.47
C GLY A 162 -2.62 5.23 -8.66
N ARG A 163 -1.81 5.87 -9.50
CA ARG A 163 -2.25 6.50 -10.75
C ARG A 163 -2.61 5.42 -11.77
N GLN A 164 -3.71 5.60 -12.50
CA GLN A 164 -4.14 4.68 -13.55
C GLN A 164 -3.09 4.63 -14.66
N VAL A 165 -2.51 3.45 -14.88
CA VAL A 165 -1.59 3.16 -15.98
C VAL A 165 -2.37 2.64 -17.17
N TYR A 166 -3.29 1.72 -16.92
CA TYR A 166 -4.08 1.05 -17.95
C TYR A 166 -5.48 0.72 -17.42
N ASP A 167 -6.51 0.93 -18.23
CA ASP A 167 -7.85 0.41 -17.96
C ASP A 167 -8.57 0.06 -19.28
N SER A 168 -9.07 -1.17 -19.38
CA SER A 168 -9.78 -1.63 -20.58
C SER A 168 -10.86 -2.64 -20.23
N TYR A 169 -12.02 -2.50 -20.87
CA TYR A 169 -12.92 -3.62 -21.08
C TYR A 169 -12.33 -4.54 -22.15
N VAL A 170 -12.54 -5.84 -21.98
CA VAL A 170 -11.93 -6.88 -22.81
C VAL A 170 -13.03 -7.80 -23.32
N LYS A 171 -13.02 -8.06 -24.63
CA LYS A 171 -13.95 -8.98 -25.26
C LYS A 171 -13.49 -10.42 -25.02
N PRO A 172 -14.26 -11.24 -24.27
CA PRO A 172 -13.92 -12.64 -24.10
C PRO A 172 -13.91 -13.37 -25.45
N LYS A 173 -12.98 -14.33 -25.62
CA LYS A 173 -12.91 -15.15 -26.84
C LYS A 173 -14.13 -16.06 -27.00
N GLU A 174 -14.73 -16.44 -25.90
CA GLU A 174 -15.89 -17.32 -25.84
C GLU A 174 -17.17 -16.54 -25.55
N ARG A 175 -18.32 -17.13 -25.90
CA ARG A 175 -19.61 -16.53 -25.62
C ARG A 175 -19.83 -16.45 -24.11
N VAL A 176 -20.11 -15.25 -23.62
CA VAL A 176 -20.51 -15.01 -22.23
C VAL A 176 -21.87 -15.66 -21.97
N THR A 177 -21.91 -16.55 -20.98
CA THR A 177 -23.13 -17.23 -20.51
C THR A 177 -23.62 -16.70 -19.17
N ASN A 178 -22.72 -16.09 -18.37
CA ASN A 178 -23.08 -15.44 -17.11
C ASN A 178 -22.24 -14.18 -16.89
N TRP A 179 -22.87 -13.00 -16.85
CA TRP A 179 -22.16 -11.73 -16.68
C TRP A 179 -21.60 -11.49 -15.26
N ARG A 180 -22.14 -12.19 -14.26
CA ARG A 180 -21.76 -12.00 -12.85
C ARG A 180 -21.84 -10.52 -12.39
N THR A 181 -22.73 -9.73 -13.00
CA THR A 181 -22.77 -8.26 -12.87
C THR A 181 -22.88 -7.76 -11.43
N ALA A 182 -23.57 -8.51 -10.56
CA ALA A 182 -23.66 -8.17 -9.13
C ALA A 182 -22.29 -8.16 -8.42
N VAL A 183 -21.32 -8.92 -8.95
CA VAL A 183 -19.95 -8.99 -8.45
C VAL A 183 -19.02 -8.17 -9.35
N SER A 184 -18.98 -8.44 -10.65
CA SER A 184 -17.98 -7.87 -11.57
C SER A 184 -18.27 -6.44 -12.02
N GLY A 185 -19.51 -5.96 -11.85
CA GLY A 185 -19.96 -4.68 -12.42
C GLY A 185 -20.01 -4.64 -13.95
N ILE A 186 -19.77 -5.76 -14.64
CA ILE A 186 -19.77 -5.83 -16.10
C ILE A 186 -21.17 -6.21 -16.61
N SER A 187 -21.64 -5.48 -17.63
CA SER A 187 -22.84 -5.82 -18.39
C SER A 187 -22.55 -5.91 -19.89
N GLN A 188 -23.56 -6.32 -20.66
CA GLN A 188 -23.48 -6.38 -22.10
C GLN A 188 -23.25 -5.00 -22.75
N LYS A 189 -23.60 -3.91 -22.06
CA LYS A 189 -23.45 -2.53 -22.58
C LYS A 189 -21.98 -2.14 -22.71
N GLU A 190 -21.17 -2.44 -21.69
CA GLU A 190 -19.74 -2.15 -21.68
C GLU A 190 -19.01 -2.96 -22.76
N MET A 191 -19.48 -4.18 -23.01
CA MET A 191 -18.89 -5.09 -24.00
C MET A 191 -18.98 -4.58 -25.44
N ARG A 192 -19.87 -3.62 -25.73
CA ARG A 192 -19.95 -2.96 -27.05
C ARG A 192 -18.68 -2.17 -27.39
N PHE A 193 -17.99 -1.66 -26.37
CA PHE A 193 -16.80 -0.81 -26.50
C PHE A 193 -15.53 -1.55 -26.06
N ALA A 194 -15.62 -2.84 -25.78
CA ALA A 194 -14.49 -3.64 -25.33
C ALA A 194 -13.46 -3.85 -26.46
N ARG A 195 -12.18 -3.81 -26.11
CA ARG A 195 -11.08 -4.15 -27.01
C ARG A 195 -10.97 -5.66 -27.17
N ASP A 196 -10.33 -6.09 -28.25
CA ASP A 196 -10.09 -7.51 -28.47
C ASP A 196 -9.07 -8.05 -27.45
N PHE A 197 -9.29 -9.29 -27.02
CA PHE A 197 -8.45 -9.94 -26.01
C PHE A 197 -6.96 -9.91 -26.36
N ASP A 198 -6.62 -10.19 -27.62
CA ASP A 198 -5.23 -10.33 -28.05
C ASP A 198 -4.48 -8.98 -28.07
N GLU A 199 -5.18 -7.89 -28.38
CA GLU A 199 -4.66 -6.52 -28.28
C GLU A 199 -4.35 -6.19 -26.82
N VAL A 200 -5.33 -6.36 -25.93
CA VAL A 200 -5.18 -6.06 -24.50
C VAL A 200 -4.10 -6.94 -23.86
N GLN A 201 -4.07 -8.24 -24.18
CA GLN A 201 -3.07 -9.16 -23.66
C GLN A 201 -1.65 -8.70 -24.03
N LYS A 202 -1.45 -8.26 -25.28
CA LYS A 202 -0.16 -7.78 -25.76
C LYS A 202 0.25 -6.51 -25.01
N GLU A 203 -0.64 -5.52 -24.92
CA GLU A 203 -0.36 -4.25 -24.22
C GLU A 203 -0.04 -4.47 -22.74
N VAL A 204 -0.81 -5.32 -22.07
CA VAL A 204 -0.59 -5.69 -20.67
C VAL A 204 0.75 -6.42 -20.52
N SER A 205 1.07 -7.36 -21.41
CA SER A 205 2.37 -8.05 -21.39
C SER A 205 3.54 -7.07 -21.54
N ASP A 206 3.40 -6.08 -22.43
CA ASP A 206 4.40 -5.03 -22.62
C ASP A 206 4.58 -4.16 -21.36
N ILE A 207 3.48 -3.83 -20.66
CA ILE A 207 3.52 -3.08 -19.39
C ILE A 207 4.20 -3.89 -18.28
N LEU A 208 3.89 -5.19 -18.16
CA LEU A 208 4.38 -6.06 -17.07
C LEU A 208 5.86 -6.46 -17.21
N ARG A 209 6.42 -6.35 -18.42
CA ARG A 209 7.81 -6.73 -18.72
C ARG A 209 8.80 -6.03 -17.77
N ASP A 210 9.68 -6.81 -17.16
CA ASP A 210 10.73 -6.36 -16.24
C ASP A 210 10.25 -5.58 -15.00
N ARG A 211 8.96 -5.67 -14.66
CA ARG A 211 8.37 -5.00 -13.48
C ARG A 211 8.04 -5.97 -12.35
N ILE A 212 7.93 -5.42 -11.15
CA ILE A 212 7.39 -6.13 -10.00
C ILE A 212 5.87 -5.99 -10.01
N LEU A 213 5.19 -7.13 -10.15
CA LEU A 213 3.75 -7.24 -10.17
C LEU A 213 3.20 -7.41 -8.76
N ILE A 214 2.32 -6.49 -8.37
CA ILE A 214 1.58 -6.54 -7.12
C ILE A 214 0.15 -6.98 -7.42
N GLY A 215 -0.39 -7.91 -6.64
CA GLY A 215 -1.75 -8.41 -6.84
C GLY A 215 -2.36 -8.97 -5.57
N HIS A 216 -3.64 -9.34 -5.63
CA HIS A 216 -4.35 -10.01 -4.55
C HIS A 216 -4.92 -11.34 -5.03
N ASP A 217 -4.27 -12.46 -4.67
CA ASP A 217 -4.51 -13.79 -5.24
C ASP A 217 -4.34 -13.84 -6.77
N ILE A 218 -3.29 -13.17 -7.24
CA ILE A 218 -2.91 -12.86 -8.63
C ILE A 218 -2.93 -14.03 -9.63
N LYS A 219 -3.00 -15.28 -9.14
CA LYS A 219 -3.09 -16.45 -10.00
C LYS A 219 -4.33 -16.38 -10.88
N HIS A 220 -5.46 -15.93 -10.33
CA HIS A 220 -6.71 -15.85 -11.08
C HIS A 220 -6.65 -14.83 -12.22
N ASP A 221 -6.04 -13.66 -11.98
CA ASP A 221 -5.83 -12.63 -12.99
C ASP A 221 -4.91 -13.11 -14.12
N LEU A 222 -3.76 -13.69 -13.76
CA LEU A 222 -2.78 -14.19 -14.74
C LEU A 222 -3.35 -15.34 -15.57
N ASP A 223 -4.11 -16.24 -14.96
CA ASP A 223 -4.80 -17.33 -15.66
C ASP A 223 -5.84 -16.75 -16.64
N ALA A 224 -6.62 -15.74 -16.24
CA ALA A 224 -7.60 -15.07 -17.10
C ALA A 224 -6.95 -14.31 -18.27
N LEU A 225 -5.78 -13.69 -18.04
CA LEU A 225 -4.95 -13.03 -19.05
C LEU A 225 -4.20 -14.02 -19.94
N LYS A 226 -4.13 -15.31 -19.57
CA LYS A 226 -3.28 -16.31 -20.21
C LYS A 226 -1.80 -15.86 -20.26
N LEU A 227 -1.35 -15.19 -19.21
CA LEU A 227 0.02 -14.69 -19.06
C LEU A 227 0.71 -15.38 -17.89
N SER A 228 2.04 -15.40 -17.90
CA SER A 228 2.86 -15.82 -16.77
C SER A 228 3.81 -14.71 -16.37
N HIS A 229 4.13 -14.63 -15.08
CA HIS A 229 5.10 -13.68 -14.56
C HIS A 229 6.08 -14.39 -13.64
N SER A 230 7.33 -13.93 -13.63
CA SER A 230 8.37 -14.53 -12.80
C SER A 230 7.98 -14.49 -11.32
N LEU A 231 7.99 -15.64 -10.64
CA LEU A 231 7.60 -15.74 -9.23
C LEU A 231 8.44 -14.82 -8.31
N LYS A 232 9.68 -14.52 -8.70
CA LYS A 232 10.57 -13.56 -8.00
C LYS A 232 10.07 -12.12 -8.12
N ASN A 233 9.37 -11.80 -9.21
CA ASN A 233 8.85 -10.48 -9.50
C ASN A 233 7.37 -10.33 -9.11
N ILE A 234 6.79 -11.28 -8.38
CA ILE A 234 5.41 -11.17 -7.86
C ILE A 234 5.43 -10.83 -6.38
N ARG A 235 4.54 -9.92 -5.95
CA ARG A 235 4.18 -9.69 -4.55
C ARG A 235 2.66 -9.85 -4.41
N ASP A 236 2.26 -11.02 -3.94
CA ASP A 236 0.86 -11.36 -3.75
C ASP A 236 0.43 -11.05 -2.31
N THR A 237 -0.45 -10.06 -2.15
CA THR A 237 -0.94 -9.60 -0.86
C THR A 237 -1.77 -10.66 -0.14
N ALA A 238 -2.51 -11.52 -0.86
CA ALA A 238 -3.28 -12.61 -0.27
C ALA A 238 -2.39 -13.72 0.33
N LYS A 239 -1.15 -13.84 -0.16
CA LYS A 239 -0.16 -14.84 0.30
C LYS A 239 0.87 -14.27 1.27
N TYR A 240 0.76 -12.99 1.64
CA TYR A 240 1.70 -12.38 2.56
C TYR A 240 1.50 -12.92 3.99
N PRO A 241 2.53 -13.52 4.64
CA PRO A 241 2.34 -14.22 5.92
C PRO A 241 1.76 -13.34 7.03
N ALA A 242 2.15 -12.06 7.10
CA ALA A 242 1.65 -11.15 8.13
C ALA A 242 0.16 -10.83 7.98
N PHE A 243 -0.43 -11.07 6.80
CA PHE A 243 -1.84 -10.84 6.54
C PHE A 243 -2.73 -12.05 6.87
N LYS A 244 -2.16 -13.26 7.04
CA LYS A 244 -2.93 -14.48 7.36
C LYS A 244 -3.78 -14.37 8.63
N LYS A 245 -3.35 -13.54 9.59
CA LYS A 245 -4.09 -13.28 10.84
C LYS A 245 -5.48 -12.67 10.60
N TYR A 246 -5.66 -11.91 9.51
CA TYR A 246 -6.95 -11.30 9.15
C TYR A 246 -7.90 -12.28 8.45
N GLY A 247 -7.40 -13.42 7.98
CA GLY A 247 -8.18 -14.45 7.30
C GLY A 247 -8.51 -15.66 8.18
N HIS A 248 -8.27 -15.57 9.49
CA HIS A 248 -8.44 -16.69 10.44
C HIS A 248 -7.76 -17.99 9.97
N GLY A 249 -6.55 -17.89 9.42
CA GLY A 249 -5.78 -19.03 8.90
C GLY A 249 -5.98 -19.32 7.41
N ARG A 250 -7.00 -18.75 6.76
CA ARG A 250 -7.18 -18.75 5.30
C ARG A 250 -6.53 -17.53 4.66
N LYS A 251 -6.52 -17.47 3.32
CA LYS A 251 -6.19 -16.23 2.60
C LYS A 251 -7.26 -15.17 2.97
N PRO A 252 -6.87 -14.00 3.51
CA PRO A 252 -7.81 -12.93 3.81
C PRO A 252 -8.36 -12.33 2.52
N ALA A 253 -9.63 -11.93 2.51
CA ALA A 253 -10.21 -11.17 1.40
C ALA A 253 -9.64 -9.74 1.37
N LEU A 254 -9.51 -9.16 0.17
CA LEU A 254 -9.01 -7.80 -0.01
C LEU A 254 -9.82 -6.77 0.80
N LYS A 255 -11.15 -6.88 0.77
CA LYS A 255 -12.06 -6.04 1.56
C LYS A 255 -11.75 -6.03 3.06
N ILE A 256 -11.40 -7.19 3.62
CA ILE A 256 -11.04 -7.30 5.04
C ILE A 256 -9.71 -6.59 5.28
N LEU A 257 -8.71 -6.81 4.44
CA LEU A 257 -7.42 -6.14 4.57
C LEU A 257 -7.53 -4.62 4.41
N ALA A 258 -8.29 -4.15 3.42
CA ALA A 258 -8.54 -2.73 3.19
C ALA A 258 -9.18 -2.08 4.43
N LYS A 259 -10.19 -2.73 5.01
CA LYS A 259 -10.86 -2.24 6.22
C LYS A 259 -9.94 -2.23 7.43
N GLU A 260 -9.32 -3.37 7.75
CA GLU A 260 -8.55 -3.54 9.00
C GLU A 260 -7.19 -2.82 8.97
N ILE A 261 -6.54 -2.75 7.80
CA ILE A 261 -5.19 -2.20 7.68
C ILE A 261 -5.21 -0.77 7.17
N LEU A 262 -6.05 -0.46 6.18
CA LEU A 262 -6.09 0.87 5.56
C LEU A 262 -7.20 1.76 6.16
N GLY A 263 -8.19 1.18 6.85
CA GLY A 263 -9.35 1.92 7.34
C GLY A 263 -10.29 2.36 6.22
N ILE A 264 -10.25 1.68 5.07
CA ILE A 264 -11.04 2.02 3.88
C ILE A 264 -12.04 0.90 3.62
N GLU A 265 -13.30 1.27 3.38
CA GLU A 265 -14.31 0.34 2.90
C GLU A 265 -14.35 0.34 1.37
N ILE A 266 -14.13 -0.83 0.78
CA ILE A 266 -14.19 -1.09 -0.66
C ILE A 266 -15.26 -2.15 -0.95
N GLN A 267 -15.64 -2.32 -2.21
CA GLN A 267 -16.61 -3.36 -2.63
C GLN A 267 -17.94 -3.28 -1.83
N SER A 268 -18.46 -2.06 -1.65
CA SER A 268 -19.80 -1.84 -1.07
C SER A 268 -20.92 -2.15 -2.07
N GLY A 269 -20.60 -2.12 -3.37
CA GLY A 269 -21.44 -2.58 -4.48
C GLY A 269 -20.67 -3.55 -5.37
N PRO A 270 -20.93 -3.56 -6.69
CA PRO A 270 -20.09 -4.29 -7.64
C PRO A 270 -18.63 -3.87 -7.51
N HIS A 271 -17.74 -4.80 -7.80
CA HIS A 271 -16.31 -4.58 -7.74
C HIS A 271 -15.86 -3.58 -8.81
N SER A 272 -14.76 -2.92 -8.50
CA SER A 272 -14.09 -2.01 -9.40
C SER A 272 -12.62 -2.37 -9.41
N SER A 273 -12.19 -3.07 -10.47
CA SER A 273 -10.77 -3.39 -10.68
C SER A 273 -9.81 -2.22 -10.44
N THR A 274 -10.16 -0.98 -10.77
CA THR A 274 -9.30 0.18 -10.46
C THR A 274 -9.19 0.44 -8.95
N GLU A 275 -10.30 0.35 -8.21
CA GLU A 275 -10.32 0.48 -6.74
C GLU A 275 -9.51 -0.64 -6.07
N ASP A 276 -9.71 -1.87 -6.53
CA ASP A 276 -9.09 -3.07 -5.95
C ASP A 276 -7.58 -3.11 -6.23
N ALA A 277 -7.14 -2.73 -7.44
CA ALA A 277 -5.72 -2.57 -7.77
C ALA A 277 -5.04 -1.50 -6.90
N ARG A 278 -5.72 -0.38 -6.63
CA ARG A 278 -5.21 0.68 -5.73
C ARG A 278 -5.14 0.21 -4.28
N ALA A 279 -6.19 -0.42 -3.77
CA ALA A 279 -6.19 -0.96 -2.40
C ALA A 279 -5.03 -1.96 -2.22
N THR A 280 -4.83 -2.82 -3.22
CA THR A 280 -3.72 -3.78 -3.28
C THR A 280 -2.36 -3.09 -3.28
N MET A 281 -2.17 -2.04 -4.10
CA MET A 281 -0.93 -1.26 -4.10
C MET A 281 -0.68 -0.59 -2.74
N LEU A 282 -1.70 0.03 -2.15
CA LEU A 282 -1.58 0.69 -0.84
C LEU A 282 -1.21 -0.28 0.29
N LEU A 283 -1.79 -1.49 0.28
CA LEU A 283 -1.41 -2.55 1.22
C LEU A 283 0.07 -2.92 1.08
N PHE A 284 0.54 -3.08 -0.17
CA PHE A 284 1.94 -3.35 -0.47
C PHE A 284 2.84 -2.21 0.00
N ARG A 285 2.53 -0.95 -0.35
CA ARG A 285 3.31 0.23 0.05
C ARG A 285 3.47 0.31 1.56
N LYS A 286 2.36 0.17 2.30
CA LYS A 286 2.34 0.23 3.77
C LYS A 286 3.20 -0.85 4.43
N HIS A 287 3.37 -2.01 3.78
CA HIS A 287 4.14 -3.14 4.30
C HIS A 287 5.37 -3.48 3.44
N LYS A 288 5.86 -2.53 2.63
CA LYS A 288 6.87 -2.80 1.60
C LYS A 288 8.14 -3.46 2.16
N SER A 289 8.65 -2.96 3.29
CA SER A 289 9.81 -3.52 3.98
C SER A 289 9.62 -4.99 4.37
N GLY A 290 8.41 -5.33 4.82
CA GLY A 290 8.04 -6.70 5.16
C GLY A 290 7.90 -7.61 3.94
N PHE A 291 7.38 -7.10 2.83
CA PHE A 291 7.35 -7.82 1.54
C PHE A 291 8.75 -8.05 0.97
N ASP A 292 9.63 -7.05 1.06
CA ASP A 292 11.01 -7.16 0.60
C ASP A 292 11.78 -8.20 1.43
N MET A 293 11.59 -8.23 2.75
CA MET A 293 12.17 -9.24 3.63
C MET A 293 11.65 -10.65 3.32
N ASP A 294 10.33 -10.82 3.18
CA ASP A 294 9.72 -12.11 2.81
C ASP A 294 10.24 -12.60 1.45
N HIS A 295 10.40 -11.71 0.47
CA HIS A 295 10.98 -12.04 -0.82
C HIS A 295 12.44 -12.51 -0.71
N VAL A 296 13.27 -11.77 0.03
CA VAL A 296 14.67 -12.18 0.29
C VAL A 296 14.71 -13.56 0.94
N ASN A 297 13.88 -13.81 1.95
CA ASN A 297 13.85 -15.11 2.64
C ASN A 297 13.43 -16.27 1.73
N ARG A 298 12.54 -16.03 0.75
CA ARG A 298 12.06 -17.06 -0.18
C ARG A 298 13.04 -17.35 -1.32
N PHE A 299 13.72 -16.33 -1.83
CA PHE A 299 14.47 -16.42 -3.09
C PHE A 299 15.96 -16.10 -2.98
N ALA A 300 16.46 -15.73 -1.79
CA ALA A 300 17.90 -15.58 -1.59
C ALA A 300 18.61 -16.90 -1.88
N PRO A 301 19.78 -16.86 -2.55
CA PRO A 301 20.60 -18.04 -2.73
C PRO A 301 21.02 -18.55 -1.35
N LYS A 302 20.60 -19.77 -1.00
CA LYS A 302 21.13 -20.45 0.19
C LYS A 302 22.62 -20.67 -0.06
N GLN A 303 23.47 -20.06 0.77
CA GLN A 303 24.89 -20.39 0.79
C GLN A 303 25.03 -21.91 1.02
N PRO A 304 25.92 -22.61 0.30
CA PRO A 304 26.16 -24.02 0.57
C PRO A 304 26.67 -24.12 2.01
N VAL A 305 25.90 -24.79 2.86
CA VAL A 305 26.37 -25.18 4.18
C VAL A 305 27.56 -26.12 3.97
N ASN A 306 28.76 -25.70 4.34
CA ASN A 306 29.93 -26.58 4.40
C ASN A 306 29.59 -27.74 5.34
N ALA A 307 29.26 -28.89 4.75
CA ALA A 307 29.14 -30.16 5.45
C ALA A 307 30.54 -30.66 5.84
N GLY A 308 31.17 -29.93 6.77
CA GLY A 308 32.50 -30.20 7.30
C GLY A 308 32.46 -30.35 8.83
N ALA A 309 31.55 -31.19 9.34
CA ALA A 309 31.63 -31.65 10.73
C ALA A 309 31.96 -33.15 10.72
N SER A 310 33.25 -33.45 10.76
CA SER A 310 33.79 -34.79 10.92
C SER A 310 33.18 -35.47 12.15
N ARG A 311 32.41 -36.52 11.90
CA ARG A 311 31.89 -37.42 12.93
C ARG A 311 33.06 -38.20 13.53
N LEU A 312 33.64 -37.70 14.62
CA LEU A 312 34.64 -38.41 15.42
C LEU A 312 34.05 -39.75 15.92
N LYS A 313 34.45 -40.85 15.30
CA LYS A 313 34.19 -42.21 15.77
C LYS A 313 34.89 -42.41 17.11
N LYS A 314 34.13 -42.48 18.22
CA LYS A 314 34.60 -43.04 19.49
C LYS A 314 35.04 -44.49 19.26
N LYS A 315 36.35 -44.76 19.28
CA LYS A 315 36.89 -46.11 19.44
C LYS A 315 36.71 -46.52 20.91
N THR A 316 35.86 -47.50 21.15
CA THR A 316 35.77 -48.22 22.42
C THR A 316 37.07 -49.02 22.64
N LYS A 317 37.76 -48.74 23.74
CA LYS A 317 38.96 -49.47 24.17
C LYS A 317 38.49 -50.58 25.12
N LYS A 318 38.55 -51.84 24.67
CA LYS A 318 38.44 -53.01 25.55
C LYS A 318 39.70 -53.07 26.43
N LYS A 319 39.51 -53.17 27.73
CA LYS A 319 40.40 -53.82 28.69
C LYS A 319 39.52 -54.64 29.62
#